data_AF-A0A090RQ55-F1
#
_entry.id   AF-A0A090RQ55-F1
#
_cell.length_a   1.000
_cell.length_b   1.000
_cell.length_c   1.000
_cell.angle_alpha   90.00
_cell.angle_beta   90.00
_cell.angle_gamma   90.00
#
_symmetry.space_group_name_H-M   'P 1'
#
loop_
_entity.id
_entity.type
_entity.pdbx_description
1 polymer ?
#
loop_
_entity_poly.entity_id
_entity_poly.type
_entity_poly.pdbx_seq_one_letter_code
_entity_poly.pdbx_strand_id
1 'polypeptide(L)'
;MFNQNLPTSAELAYNPVKKPENQKEMWDLYNKSWEDQIRGQGIKVYEEHCSAKLRACLVGDPFSVFYPKMTVEMQALLADNSPDLIEEWGKNANKAIRDVNPELYDGIVSDIADRDEKYQKAGVKIIRNTVGWYPDEIINFNQVEQGTKYLSIYNGAVWQMARNALLITQCAGPTKPAEPAARAATIALMEEDPDAFMAPFINREPNPTSAMGLAGLDLCDFRQMPDKTILFNYGAPSEAAIAQVSQNGQGAPAGWPRGRDLYMRLLSELGYKCETMWFDSNLTYHQDCFMMNIEEGVIGLPDDGKNGMWGELPDFLKDYEIIPLPIEDIARGVANSSTLGDGRIFIDSSCTKTMDILEKRGYELSQSTTRTAGKHSTVDWIVRMRTSGVKTTN
;
A
#
# COMPACT_ATOMS: atom_id res chain seq x y z
N MET A 1 -6.73 -4.80 28.44
CA MET A 1 -5.66 -3.79 28.30
C MET A 1 -4.68 -4.36 27.29
N PHE A 2 -4.41 -3.62 26.22
CA PHE A 2 -3.44 -4.03 25.21
C PHE A 2 -2.04 -4.05 25.83
N ASN A 3 -1.23 -5.06 25.54
CA ASN A 3 0.09 -5.21 26.15
C ASN A 3 1.03 -4.13 25.57
N GLN A 4 1.14 -2.98 26.22
CA GLN A 4 1.90 -1.81 25.75
C GLN A 4 3.43 -1.99 25.79
N ASN A 5 3.93 -3.17 26.19
CA ASN A 5 5.36 -3.45 26.37
C ASN A 5 5.98 -4.23 25.19
N LEU A 6 5.36 -4.20 24.00
CA LEU A 6 5.99 -4.80 22.83
C LEU A 6 7.17 -3.93 22.37
N PRO A 7 8.32 -4.55 21.98
CA PRO A 7 9.43 -3.81 21.39
C PRO A 7 8.99 -2.98 20.19
N THR A 8 9.61 -1.82 20.02
CA THR A 8 9.46 -0.96 18.86
C THR A 8 10.07 -1.61 17.61
N SER A 9 9.61 -1.18 16.43
CA SER A 9 10.19 -1.58 15.14
C SER A 9 11.66 -1.16 15.05
N ALA A 10 12.03 0.02 15.57
CA ALA A 10 13.41 0.46 15.66
C ALA A 10 14.27 -0.43 16.58
N GLU A 11 13.79 -0.77 17.77
CA GLU A 11 14.52 -1.68 18.67
C GLU A 11 14.76 -3.04 18.02
N LEU A 12 13.74 -3.62 17.40
CA LEU A 12 13.83 -4.92 16.73
C LEU A 12 14.69 -4.90 15.47
N ALA A 13 14.80 -3.75 14.78
CA ALA A 13 15.62 -3.62 13.58
C ALA A 13 17.11 -3.83 13.88
N TYR A 14 17.56 -3.44 15.08
CA TYR A 14 18.97 -3.56 15.50
C TYR A 14 19.18 -4.63 16.57
N ASN A 15 18.15 -5.00 17.33
CA ASN A 15 18.18 -6.01 18.38
C ASN A 15 17.01 -7.00 18.22
N PRO A 16 17.00 -7.78 17.13
CA PRO A 16 15.92 -8.73 16.89
C PRO A 16 15.92 -9.85 17.95
N VAL A 17 14.76 -10.48 18.13
CA VAL A 17 14.66 -11.70 18.94
C VAL A 17 15.57 -12.77 18.34
N LYS A 18 16.30 -13.53 19.17
CA LYS A 18 17.19 -14.59 18.69
C LYS A 18 16.41 -15.59 17.81
N LYS A 19 16.80 -15.71 16.54
CA LYS A 19 16.22 -16.69 15.60
C LYS A 19 16.62 -18.11 16.03
N PRO A 20 15.67 -19.01 16.35
CA PRO A 20 15.98 -20.39 16.67
C PRO A 20 16.62 -21.12 15.49
N GLU A 21 17.55 -22.03 15.77
CA GLU A 21 18.18 -22.88 14.73
C GLU A 21 17.26 -24.04 14.32
N ASN A 22 16.44 -24.53 15.25
CA ASN A 22 15.44 -25.54 14.96
C ASN A 22 14.27 -24.90 14.18
N GLN A 23 13.98 -25.43 13.00
CA GLN A 23 12.97 -24.88 12.09
C GLN A 23 11.56 -24.88 12.71
N LYS A 24 11.18 -25.92 13.46
CA LYS A 24 9.89 -25.96 14.14
C LYS A 24 9.79 -24.88 15.23
N GLU A 25 10.81 -24.76 16.08
CA GLU A 25 10.84 -23.73 17.14
C GLU A 25 10.82 -22.31 16.55
N MET A 26 11.52 -22.09 15.43
CA MET A 26 11.51 -20.84 14.69
C MET A 26 10.10 -20.46 14.23
N TRP A 27 9.41 -21.39 13.56
CA TRP A 27 8.04 -21.16 13.07
C TRP A 27 7.01 -21.03 14.19
N ASP A 28 7.13 -21.84 15.25
CA ASP A 28 6.25 -21.74 16.42
C ASP A 28 6.39 -20.36 17.09
N LEU A 29 7.62 -19.88 17.30
CA LEU A 29 7.89 -18.54 17.84
C LEU A 29 7.34 -17.44 16.93
N TYR A 30 7.60 -17.53 15.62
CA TYR A 30 7.16 -16.56 14.63
C TYR A 30 5.63 -16.44 14.63
N ASN A 31 4.92 -17.56 14.49
CA ASN A 31 3.45 -17.58 14.47
C ASN A 31 2.86 -17.10 15.80
N LYS A 32 3.40 -17.58 16.92
CA LYS A 32 2.97 -17.16 18.25
C LYS A 32 3.09 -15.65 18.44
N SER A 33 4.15 -15.02 17.92
CA SER A 33 4.37 -13.58 18.04
C SER A 33 3.25 -12.74 17.38
N TRP A 34 2.68 -13.24 16.29
CA TRP A 34 1.51 -12.63 15.65
C TRP A 34 0.23 -12.87 16.44
N GLU A 35 -0.01 -14.12 16.84
CA GLU A 35 -1.23 -14.50 17.57
C GLU A 35 -1.37 -13.78 18.92
N ASP A 36 -0.27 -13.60 19.65
CA ASP A 36 -0.25 -12.95 20.97
C ASP A 36 -0.70 -11.48 20.93
N GLN A 37 -0.61 -10.82 19.77
CA GLN A 37 -1.11 -9.46 19.58
C GLN A 37 -2.62 -9.39 19.38
N ILE A 38 -3.27 -10.51 19.03
CA ILE A 38 -4.67 -10.56 18.65
C ILE A 38 -5.49 -11.28 19.72
N ARG A 39 -5.04 -12.48 20.14
CA ARG A 39 -5.82 -13.35 21.01
C ARG A 39 -6.15 -12.68 22.35
N GLY A 40 -7.42 -12.74 22.74
CA GLY A 40 -8.01 -12.11 23.92
C GLY A 40 -8.16 -10.60 23.84
N GLN A 41 -7.91 -9.97 22.68
CA GLN A 41 -7.89 -8.50 22.59
C GLN A 41 -9.14 -7.87 22.00
N GLY A 42 -10.08 -8.69 21.50
CA GLY A 42 -11.37 -8.23 20.98
C GLY A 42 -11.22 -7.33 19.76
N ILE A 43 -10.27 -7.66 18.88
CA ILE A 43 -10.08 -6.94 17.63
C ILE A 43 -11.16 -7.40 16.66
N LYS A 44 -11.91 -6.45 16.10
CA LYS A 44 -12.91 -6.71 15.08
C LYS A 44 -12.33 -6.44 13.69
N VAL A 45 -12.66 -7.31 12.76
CA VAL A 45 -12.25 -7.27 11.37
C VAL A 45 -13.34 -6.52 10.62
N TYR A 46 -13.25 -5.19 10.58
CA TYR A 46 -14.28 -4.36 9.98
C TYR A 46 -13.75 -3.04 9.44
N GLU A 47 -14.02 -2.75 8.16
CA GLU A 47 -13.86 -1.41 7.57
C GLU A 47 -15.20 -0.91 7.02
N GLU A 48 -15.69 0.21 7.55
CA GLU A 48 -16.95 0.80 7.09
C GLU A 48 -16.81 1.39 5.67
N HIS A 49 -15.73 2.13 5.44
CA HIS A 49 -15.25 2.66 4.16
C HIS A 49 -13.83 3.22 4.37
N CYS A 50 -13.16 3.60 3.29
CA CYS A 50 -11.77 4.06 3.26
C CYS A 50 -11.48 5.39 4.00
N SER A 51 -12.49 6.05 4.55
CA SER A 51 -12.38 7.30 5.31
C SER A 51 -12.92 7.16 6.74
N ALA A 52 -13.35 5.95 7.11
CA ALA A 52 -13.87 5.66 8.43
C ALA A 52 -12.75 5.72 9.48
N LYS A 53 -13.15 5.89 10.74
CA LYS A 53 -12.18 6.00 11.83
C LYS A 53 -11.28 4.78 11.95
N LEU A 54 -9.97 4.98 11.85
CA LEU A 54 -8.98 3.92 12.03
C LEU A 54 -8.83 3.57 13.52
N ARG A 55 -9.07 2.31 13.87
CA ARG A 55 -8.96 1.81 15.26
C ARG A 55 -7.86 0.77 15.45
N ALA A 56 -7.64 -0.06 14.43
CA ALA A 56 -6.59 -1.06 14.41
C ALA A 56 -6.09 -1.22 12.97
N CYS A 57 -4.80 -1.50 12.80
CA CYS A 57 -4.22 -1.80 11.50
C CYS A 57 -3.08 -2.80 11.61
N LEU A 58 -2.90 -3.57 10.54
CA LEU A 58 -1.67 -4.28 10.29
C LEU A 58 -0.73 -3.35 9.53
N VAL A 59 0.50 -3.19 10.02
CA VAL A 59 1.46 -2.27 9.42
C VAL A 59 2.68 -3.01 8.88
N GLY A 60 3.33 -2.41 7.88
CA GLY A 60 4.62 -2.88 7.40
C GLY A 60 5.76 -2.61 8.38
N ASP A 61 6.88 -3.31 8.22
CA ASP A 61 8.04 -3.26 9.12
C ASP A 61 9.38 -3.29 8.35
N PRO A 62 10.51 -2.94 8.98
CA PRO A 62 11.80 -2.84 8.29
C PRO A 62 12.54 -4.19 8.16
N PHE A 63 11.97 -5.32 8.56
CA PHE A 63 12.76 -6.56 8.73
C PHE A 63 13.00 -7.36 7.45
N SER A 64 12.26 -7.05 6.37
CA SER A 64 12.49 -7.59 5.03
C SER A 64 12.49 -6.47 3.99
N VAL A 65 13.60 -5.74 3.92
CA VAL A 65 13.77 -4.61 2.98
C VAL A 65 14.97 -4.89 2.07
N PHE A 66 14.66 -5.21 0.82
CA PHE A 66 15.61 -5.54 -0.23
C PHE A 66 15.40 -4.60 -1.42
N TYR A 67 16.43 -4.37 -2.23
CA TYR A 67 16.23 -3.81 -3.56
C TYR A 67 15.47 -4.82 -4.43
N PRO A 68 14.29 -4.50 -4.98
CA PRO A 68 13.61 -5.38 -5.91
C PRO A 68 14.48 -5.83 -7.09
N LYS A 69 14.29 -7.07 -7.55
CA LYS A 69 14.85 -7.50 -8.83
C LYS A 69 14.09 -6.83 -9.97
N MET A 70 14.78 -6.46 -11.04
CA MET A 70 14.17 -5.90 -12.26
C MET A 70 13.35 -6.94 -13.04
N THR A 71 12.15 -7.25 -12.54
CA THR A 71 11.09 -7.99 -13.24
C THR A 71 10.38 -7.10 -14.26
N VAL A 72 9.49 -7.66 -15.09
CA VAL A 72 8.64 -6.87 -16.01
C VAL A 72 7.85 -5.79 -15.25
N GLU A 73 7.32 -6.16 -14.07
CA GLU A 73 6.62 -5.24 -13.15
C GLU A 73 7.53 -4.09 -12.70
N MET A 74 8.72 -4.41 -12.17
CA MET A 74 9.66 -3.37 -11.70
C MET A 74 10.20 -2.50 -12.83
N GLN A 75 10.37 -3.05 -14.04
CA GLN A 75 10.74 -2.26 -15.21
C GLN A 75 9.67 -1.25 -15.58
N ALA A 76 8.39 -1.64 -15.54
CA ALA A 76 7.28 -0.74 -15.78
C ALA A 76 7.19 0.34 -14.70
N LEU A 77 7.32 -0.05 -13.42
CA LEU A 77 7.28 0.87 -12.28
C LEU A 77 8.41 1.91 -12.31
N LEU A 78 9.60 1.51 -12.75
CA LEU A 78 10.81 2.35 -12.71
C LEU A 78 11.10 3.07 -14.03
N ALA A 79 10.34 2.84 -15.09
CA ALA A 79 10.65 3.31 -16.46
C ALA A 79 10.89 4.83 -16.55
N ASP A 80 10.19 5.63 -15.75
CA ASP A 80 10.24 7.09 -15.77
C ASP A 80 11.20 7.69 -14.72
N ASN A 81 11.94 6.86 -13.99
CA ASN A 81 12.96 7.31 -13.04
C ASN A 81 14.29 7.66 -13.72
N SER A 82 15.22 8.27 -12.97
CA SER A 82 16.54 8.59 -13.50
C SER A 82 17.30 7.32 -13.91
N PRO A 83 18.06 7.35 -15.01
CA PRO A 83 18.90 6.22 -15.42
C PRO A 83 19.83 5.74 -14.30
N ASP A 84 20.40 6.67 -13.52
CA ASP A 84 21.25 6.36 -12.38
C ASP A 84 20.53 5.54 -11.31
N LEU A 85 19.26 5.87 -11.02
CA LEU A 85 18.46 5.12 -10.04
C LEU A 85 18.16 3.71 -10.57
N ILE A 86 17.76 3.59 -11.85
CA ILE A 86 17.48 2.29 -12.48
C ILE A 86 18.74 1.42 -12.48
N GLU A 87 19.92 1.98 -12.77
CA GLU A 87 21.19 1.27 -12.75
C GLU A 87 21.58 0.83 -11.33
N GLU A 88 21.48 1.72 -10.34
CA GLU A 88 21.73 1.39 -8.93
C GLU A 88 20.84 0.24 -8.47
N TRP A 89 19.55 0.34 -8.79
CA TRP A 89 18.55 -0.66 -8.43
C TRP A 89 18.86 -2.01 -9.07
N GLY A 90 19.19 -2.02 -10.37
CA GLY A 90 19.58 -3.23 -11.09
C GLY A 90 20.83 -3.89 -10.50
N LYS A 91 21.85 -3.10 -10.14
CA LYS A 91 23.11 -3.57 -9.53
C LYS A 91 22.91 -4.19 -8.14
N ASN A 92 21.90 -3.72 -7.42
CA ASN A 92 21.61 -4.15 -6.05
C ASN A 92 20.44 -5.12 -5.93
N ALA A 93 19.86 -5.57 -7.05
CA ALA A 93 18.75 -6.52 -7.10
C ALA A 93 18.87 -7.68 -6.08
N ASN A 94 17.83 -7.84 -5.26
CA ASN A 94 17.68 -8.80 -4.17
C ASN A 94 18.75 -8.74 -3.06
N LYS A 95 19.57 -7.68 -2.99
CA LYS A 95 20.43 -7.40 -1.82
C LYS A 95 19.65 -6.62 -0.77
N ALA A 96 19.92 -6.91 0.50
CA ALA A 96 19.25 -6.21 1.60
C ALA A 96 19.74 -4.76 1.66
N ILE A 97 18.83 -3.80 1.82
CA ILE A 97 19.18 -2.38 1.83
C ILE A 97 20.14 -2.07 2.97
N ARG A 98 19.90 -2.63 4.16
CA ARG A 98 20.77 -2.47 5.33
C ARG A 98 22.25 -2.82 5.08
N ASP A 99 22.52 -3.74 4.15
CA ASP A 99 23.88 -4.23 3.88
C ASP A 99 24.60 -3.38 2.82
N VAL A 100 23.85 -2.71 1.93
CA VAL A 100 24.42 -2.00 0.76
C VAL A 100 24.20 -0.48 0.81
N ASN A 101 23.19 -0.01 1.54
CA ASN A 101 22.84 1.38 1.74
C ASN A 101 22.26 1.58 3.16
N PRO A 102 23.12 1.53 4.20
CA PRO A 102 22.67 1.62 5.59
C PRO A 102 22.02 2.97 5.93
N GLU A 103 22.44 4.07 5.31
CA GLU A 103 21.83 5.39 5.53
C GLU A 103 20.36 5.39 5.11
N LEU A 104 20.05 4.85 3.93
CA LEU A 104 18.67 4.67 3.48
C LEU A 104 17.88 3.74 4.42
N TYR A 105 18.49 2.65 4.87
CA TYR A 105 17.84 1.73 5.80
C TYR A 105 17.51 2.39 7.14
N ASP A 106 18.42 3.17 7.71
CA ASP A 106 18.21 3.91 8.95
C ASP A 106 17.07 4.94 8.80
N GLY A 107 16.97 5.59 7.64
CA GLY A 107 15.82 6.43 7.29
C GLY A 107 14.50 5.66 7.31
N ILE A 108 14.43 4.51 6.64
CA ILE A 108 13.24 3.63 6.64
C ILE A 108 12.85 3.20 8.06
N VAL A 109 13.82 2.81 8.89
CA VAL A 109 13.57 2.41 10.28
C VAL A 109 13.01 3.59 11.09
N SER A 110 13.60 4.78 10.95
CA SER A 110 13.14 5.99 11.61
C SER A 110 11.71 6.36 11.21
N ASP A 111 11.39 6.35 9.92
CA ASP A 111 10.06 6.71 9.40
C ASP A 111 8.98 5.75 9.90
N ILE A 112 9.27 4.45 9.89
CA ILE A 112 8.37 3.42 10.41
C ILE A 112 8.15 3.58 11.92
N ALA A 113 9.20 3.87 12.69
CA ALA A 113 9.09 4.08 14.12
C ALA A 113 8.26 5.32 14.47
N ASP A 114 8.46 6.42 13.73
CA ASP A 114 7.68 7.66 13.88
C ASP A 114 6.20 7.45 13.57
N ARG A 115 5.87 6.74 12.47
CA ARG A 115 4.49 6.32 12.16
C ARG A 115 3.89 5.53 13.33
N ASP A 116 4.60 4.51 13.82
CA ASP A 116 4.09 3.61 14.85
C ASP A 116 3.83 4.35 16.17
N GLU A 117 4.74 5.23 16.59
CA GLU A 117 4.57 6.07 17.78
C GLU A 117 3.33 6.96 17.67
N LYS A 118 3.15 7.59 16.51
CA LYS A 118 2.02 8.48 16.25
C LYS A 118 0.69 7.74 16.22
N TYR A 119 0.63 6.58 15.57
CA TYR A 119 -0.55 5.72 15.55
C TYR A 119 -0.94 5.32 16.98
N GLN A 120 0.04 4.90 17.79
CA GLN A 120 -0.18 4.54 19.19
C GLN A 120 -0.67 5.73 20.03
N LYS A 121 -0.05 6.91 19.89
CA LYS A 121 -0.50 8.16 20.55
C LYS A 121 -1.93 8.53 20.15
N ALA A 122 -2.31 8.26 18.90
CA ALA A 122 -3.65 8.51 18.40
C ALA A 122 -4.70 7.46 18.86
N GLY A 123 -4.27 6.41 19.57
CA GLY A 123 -5.12 5.33 20.05
C GLY A 123 -5.34 4.21 19.04
N VAL A 124 -4.59 4.19 17.93
CA VAL A 124 -4.63 3.12 16.94
C VAL A 124 -3.85 1.92 17.46
N LYS A 125 -4.48 0.76 17.37
CA LYS A 125 -3.89 -0.53 17.70
C LYS A 125 -3.07 -1.05 16.52
N ILE A 126 -1.78 -1.28 16.73
CA ILE A 126 -0.87 -1.77 15.70
C ILE A 126 -0.67 -3.27 15.84
N ILE A 127 -0.78 -3.99 14.73
CA ILE A 127 -0.40 -5.39 14.57
C ILE A 127 0.79 -5.44 13.61
N ARG A 128 1.90 -6.05 14.01
CA ARG A 128 3.13 -6.14 13.18
C ARG A 128 3.96 -7.36 13.55
N ASN A 129 5.01 -7.64 12.78
CA ASN A 129 6.02 -8.61 13.20
C ASN A 129 6.73 -8.11 14.47
N THR A 130 6.82 -8.93 15.53
CA THR A 130 7.49 -8.55 16.79
C THR A 130 8.74 -9.37 17.09
N VAL A 131 9.25 -10.15 16.12
CA VAL A 131 10.52 -10.90 16.29
C VAL A 131 11.72 -10.24 15.62
N GLY A 132 11.51 -9.28 14.70
CA GLY A 132 12.60 -8.54 14.05
C GLY A 132 13.27 -9.28 12.89
N TRP A 133 12.68 -10.39 12.41
CA TRP A 133 13.12 -11.14 11.24
C TRP A 133 11.96 -11.90 10.62
N TYR A 134 12.16 -12.36 9.39
CA TYR A 134 11.24 -13.28 8.70
C TYR A 134 11.91 -14.64 8.48
N PRO A 135 11.14 -15.76 8.50
CA PRO A 135 11.58 -17.03 7.95
C PRO A 135 12.10 -16.88 6.52
N ASP A 136 13.13 -17.64 6.16
CA ASP A 136 13.77 -17.52 4.85
C ASP A 136 12.83 -17.97 3.73
N GLU A 137 11.90 -18.87 4.04
CA GLU A 137 10.85 -19.33 3.14
C GLU A 137 9.85 -18.22 2.77
N ILE A 138 9.60 -17.27 3.68
CA ILE A 138 8.81 -16.06 3.39
C ILE A 138 9.63 -15.08 2.55
N ILE A 139 10.87 -14.81 2.94
CA ILE A 139 11.76 -13.88 2.20
C ILE A 139 11.94 -14.34 0.75
N ASN A 140 12.09 -15.65 0.54
CA ASN A 140 12.36 -16.25 -0.77
C ASN A 140 11.09 -16.84 -1.43
N PHE A 141 9.90 -16.45 -0.99
CA PHE A 141 8.63 -17.01 -1.48
C PHE A 141 8.49 -16.96 -3.01
N ASN A 142 9.00 -15.91 -3.65
CA ASN A 142 8.95 -15.73 -5.12
C ASN A 142 10.10 -16.42 -5.88
N GLN A 143 10.96 -17.19 -5.22
CA GLN A 143 12.17 -17.74 -5.84
C GLN A 143 11.89 -18.67 -7.03
N VAL A 144 10.77 -19.40 -7.01
CA VAL A 144 10.37 -20.32 -8.10
C VAL A 144 10.14 -19.58 -9.42
N GLU A 145 9.63 -18.34 -9.36
CA GLU A 145 9.45 -17.45 -10.51
C GLU A 145 10.71 -16.63 -10.83
N GLN A 146 11.82 -16.90 -10.13
CA GLN A 146 13.01 -16.05 -10.09
C GLN A 146 12.70 -14.59 -9.76
N GLY A 147 11.69 -14.37 -8.90
CA GLY A 147 11.15 -13.06 -8.60
C GLY A 147 11.95 -12.27 -7.57
N THR A 148 11.32 -11.20 -7.10
CA THR A 148 11.84 -10.30 -6.07
C THR A 148 11.68 -10.91 -4.68
N LYS A 149 12.65 -10.69 -3.79
CA LYS A 149 12.52 -11.01 -2.35
C LYS A 149 11.39 -10.21 -1.70
N TYR A 150 10.81 -10.74 -0.62
CA TYR A 150 9.73 -10.07 0.08
C TYR A 150 10.11 -8.66 0.54
N LEU A 151 9.23 -7.68 0.30
CA LEU A 151 9.31 -6.32 0.79
C LEU A 151 8.22 -6.07 1.83
N SER A 152 8.58 -6.02 3.10
CA SER A 152 7.65 -6.01 4.25
C SER A 152 7.00 -4.65 4.55
N ILE A 153 7.30 -3.62 3.76
CA ILE A 153 6.83 -2.24 4.02
C ILE A 153 5.50 -1.91 3.31
N TYR A 154 5.00 -2.76 2.40
CA TYR A 154 3.84 -2.47 1.53
C TYR A 154 2.75 -3.54 1.60
N ASN A 155 2.03 -3.62 2.73
CA ASN A 155 1.00 -4.63 2.93
C ASN A 155 -0.35 -4.31 2.26
N GLY A 156 -0.62 -3.05 1.94
CA GLY A 156 -1.91 -2.59 1.38
C GLY A 156 -2.23 -3.12 -0.02
N ALA A 157 -1.22 -3.60 -0.74
CA ALA A 157 -1.37 -4.18 -2.08
C ALA A 157 -2.02 -5.58 -2.08
N VAL A 158 -1.95 -6.27 -0.94
CA VAL A 158 -2.38 -7.68 -0.78
C VAL A 158 -3.63 -7.82 0.08
N TRP A 159 -3.85 -6.89 1.01
CA TRP A 159 -5.02 -6.89 1.90
C TRP A 159 -5.76 -5.56 1.84
N GLN A 160 -7.08 -5.66 1.72
CA GLN A 160 -8.00 -4.59 2.02
C GLN A 160 -9.17 -5.16 2.80
N MET A 161 -9.81 -4.31 3.59
CA MET A 161 -11.03 -4.66 4.29
C MET A 161 -12.22 -4.13 3.50
N ALA A 162 -13.29 -4.91 3.44
CA ALA A 162 -14.57 -4.43 2.97
C ALA A 162 -15.67 -4.88 3.94
N ARG A 163 -16.15 -3.97 4.80
CA ARG A 163 -16.98 -4.33 5.97
C ARG A 163 -16.29 -5.48 6.72
N ASN A 164 -17.01 -6.57 6.98
CA ASN A 164 -16.51 -7.78 7.62
C ASN A 164 -15.78 -8.77 6.68
N ALA A 165 -15.53 -8.40 5.42
CA ALA A 165 -14.79 -9.20 4.46
C ALA A 165 -13.30 -8.80 4.44
N LEU A 166 -12.39 -9.74 4.71
CA LEU A 166 -10.98 -9.57 4.39
C LEU A 166 -10.75 -9.93 2.93
N LEU A 167 -10.51 -8.93 2.10
CA LEU A 167 -10.20 -9.08 0.69
C LEU A 167 -8.71 -9.43 0.54
N ILE A 168 -8.40 -10.43 -0.28
CA ILE A 168 -7.03 -10.91 -0.44
C ILE A 168 -6.70 -11.09 -1.93
N THR A 169 -5.62 -10.47 -2.40
CA THR A 169 -5.05 -10.74 -3.73
C THR A 169 -3.55 -10.99 -3.60
N GLN A 170 -2.98 -11.82 -4.48
CA GLN A 170 -1.54 -12.12 -4.46
C GLN A 170 -0.93 -11.90 -5.85
N CYS A 171 -0.95 -10.64 -6.33
CA CYS A 171 -0.49 -10.31 -7.68
C CYS A 171 0.78 -9.44 -7.75
N ALA A 172 1.03 -8.57 -6.77
CA ALA A 172 2.18 -7.66 -6.80
C ALA A 172 3.46 -8.40 -6.40
N GLY A 173 4.50 -8.36 -7.22
CA GLY A 173 5.70 -9.17 -7.10
C GLY A 173 6.38 -9.09 -5.72
N PRO A 174 6.87 -7.91 -5.29
CA PRO A 174 7.62 -7.79 -4.03
C PRO A 174 6.77 -8.03 -2.78
N THR A 175 5.45 -7.80 -2.85
CA THR A 175 4.54 -7.85 -1.70
C THR A 175 3.66 -9.09 -1.67
N LYS A 176 3.64 -9.91 -2.73
CA LYS A 176 2.97 -11.23 -2.81
C LYS A 176 3.07 -12.04 -1.52
N PRO A 177 4.22 -12.08 -0.81
CA PRO A 177 4.37 -12.85 0.41
C PRO A 177 3.72 -12.24 1.66
N ALA A 178 3.10 -11.04 1.59
CA ALA A 178 2.52 -10.37 2.74
C ALA A 178 1.48 -11.25 3.45
N GLU A 179 0.54 -11.85 2.71
CA GLU A 179 -0.45 -12.76 3.31
C GLU A 179 0.15 -13.98 3.98
N PRO A 180 1.00 -14.80 3.33
CA PRO A 180 1.65 -15.89 4.02
C PRO A 180 2.54 -15.41 5.17
N ALA A 181 3.09 -14.19 5.11
CA ALA A 181 3.92 -13.63 6.18
C ALA A 181 3.13 -13.34 7.47
N ALA A 182 1.90 -12.81 7.38
CA ALA A 182 1.06 -12.56 8.56
C ALA A 182 -0.14 -13.52 8.68
N ARG A 183 -0.02 -14.73 8.12
CA ARG A 183 -1.13 -15.70 8.13
C ARG A 183 -1.59 -16.07 9.54
N ALA A 184 -0.66 -16.20 10.49
CA ALA A 184 -1.01 -16.46 11.89
C ALA A 184 -1.87 -15.33 12.49
N ALA A 185 -1.59 -14.07 12.15
CA ALA A 185 -2.43 -12.94 12.52
C ALA A 185 -3.82 -13.04 11.87
N THR A 186 -3.86 -13.34 10.57
CA THR A 186 -5.12 -13.47 9.82
C THR A 186 -6.02 -14.55 10.41
N ILE A 187 -5.47 -15.74 10.72
CA ILE A 187 -6.21 -16.84 11.35
C ILE A 187 -6.73 -16.42 12.72
N ALA A 188 -5.88 -15.85 13.57
CA ALA A 188 -6.30 -15.41 14.90
C ALA A 188 -7.42 -14.37 14.83
N LEU A 189 -7.36 -13.41 13.91
CA LEU A 189 -8.40 -12.39 13.70
C LEU A 189 -9.75 -13.02 13.31
N MET A 190 -9.74 -13.98 12.38
CA MET A 190 -10.97 -14.67 11.95
C MET A 190 -11.56 -15.55 13.04
N GLU A 191 -10.72 -16.17 13.89
CA GLU A 191 -11.19 -16.96 15.03
C GLU A 191 -11.77 -16.09 16.16
N GLU A 192 -11.29 -14.85 16.33
CA GLU A 192 -11.81 -13.89 17.32
C GLU A 192 -13.11 -13.22 16.88
N ASP A 193 -13.28 -13.04 15.57
CA ASP A 193 -14.41 -12.33 14.98
C ASP A 193 -15.28 -13.25 14.12
N PRO A 194 -16.28 -13.94 14.72
CA PRO A 194 -17.07 -14.95 14.00
C PRO A 194 -17.94 -14.37 12.88
N ASP A 195 -18.14 -13.04 12.85
CA ASP A 195 -18.84 -12.35 11.77
C ASP A 195 -17.92 -12.06 10.58
N ALA A 196 -16.61 -12.14 10.76
CA ALA A 196 -15.64 -11.89 9.72
C ALA A 196 -15.46 -13.10 8.80
N PHE A 197 -15.14 -12.84 7.54
CA PHE A 197 -14.82 -13.89 6.58
C PHE A 197 -13.73 -13.46 5.61
N MET A 198 -13.06 -14.45 5.01
CA MET A 198 -12.06 -14.22 3.98
C MET A 198 -12.70 -14.30 2.59
N ALA A 199 -12.40 -13.33 1.74
CA ALA A 199 -12.74 -13.33 0.33
C ALA A 199 -11.45 -13.34 -0.50
N PRO A 200 -10.80 -14.50 -0.69
CA PRO A 200 -9.60 -14.57 -1.50
C PRO A 200 -9.94 -14.49 -2.99
N PHE A 201 -9.12 -13.76 -3.75
CA PHE A 201 -9.11 -13.80 -5.19
C PHE A 201 -8.07 -14.80 -5.71
N ILE A 202 -8.19 -15.21 -6.97
CA ILE A 202 -7.26 -16.16 -7.57
C ILE A 202 -5.82 -15.61 -7.56
N ASN A 203 -4.88 -16.45 -7.15
CA ASN A 203 -3.46 -16.13 -7.21
C ASN A 203 -3.01 -16.03 -8.67
N ARG A 204 -2.08 -15.11 -8.97
CA ARG A 204 -1.45 -15.08 -10.29
C ARG A 204 -0.71 -16.39 -10.53
N GLU A 205 -0.75 -16.86 -11.77
CA GLU A 205 0.06 -17.98 -12.21
C GLU A 205 1.56 -17.62 -12.16
N PRO A 206 2.47 -18.61 -12.03
CA PRO A 206 3.91 -18.37 -11.95
C PRO A 206 4.52 -18.02 -13.31
N ASN A 207 4.10 -16.88 -13.88
CA ASN A 207 4.54 -16.39 -15.18
C ASN A 207 5.54 -15.24 -15.01
N PRO A 208 6.83 -15.45 -15.27
CA PRO A 208 7.85 -14.40 -15.13
C PRO A 208 7.75 -13.31 -16.21
N THR A 209 6.91 -13.49 -17.23
CA THR A 209 6.75 -12.54 -18.34
C THR A 209 5.55 -11.59 -18.17
N SER A 210 4.71 -11.80 -17.16
CA SER A 210 3.56 -10.96 -16.86
C SER A 210 3.66 -10.41 -15.43
N ALA A 211 3.54 -9.09 -15.27
CA ALA A 211 3.49 -8.47 -13.94
C ALA A 211 2.27 -8.96 -13.13
N MET A 212 1.12 -9.14 -13.80
CA MET A 212 -0.18 -9.31 -13.15
C MET A 212 -0.88 -10.63 -13.55
N GLY A 213 -0.17 -11.59 -14.13
CA GLY A 213 -0.73 -12.90 -14.47
C GLY A 213 -1.79 -12.83 -15.58
N LEU A 214 -2.93 -13.52 -15.43
CA LEU A 214 -4.09 -13.49 -16.36
C LEU A 214 -5.32 -12.70 -15.86
N ALA A 215 -5.32 -12.29 -14.59
CA ALA A 215 -6.44 -11.59 -13.96
C ALA A 215 -6.01 -10.74 -12.75
N GLY A 216 -4.73 -10.41 -12.60
CA GLY A 216 -4.20 -9.81 -11.39
C GLY A 216 -4.86 -8.49 -10.98
N LEU A 217 -4.88 -8.25 -9.68
CA LEU A 217 -5.54 -7.15 -9.02
C LEU A 217 -4.70 -6.67 -7.84
N ASP A 218 -4.16 -5.47 -7.90
CA ASP A 218 -3.48 -4.87 -6.75
C ASP A 218 -4.53 -4.15 -5.91
N LEU A 219 -4.66 -4.52 -4.63
CA LEU A 219 -5.69 -3.94 -3.78
C LEU A 219 -5.40 -2.48 -3.39
N CYS A 220 -4.20 -1.95 -3.68
CA CYS A 220 -3.95 -0.51 -3.56
C CYS A 220 -4.86 0.32 -4.47
N ASP A 221 -5.41 -0.25 -5.56
CA ASP A 221 -6.34 0.39 -6.52
C ASP A 221 -7.84 0.21 -6.21
N PHE A 222 -8.15 -0.26 -5.00
CA PHE A 222 -9.50 -0.52 -4.52
C PHE A 222 -9.87 0.44 -3.38
N ARG A 223 -11.05 1.05 -3.42
CA ARG A 223 -11.63 1.77 -2.27
C ARG A 223 -13.03 1.31 -1.99
N GLN A 224 -13.29 0.91 -0.75
CA GLN A 224 -14.65 0.78 -0.30
C GLN A 224 -15.21 2.14 0.08
N MET A 225 -16.30 2.53 -0.56
CA MET A 225 -17.05 3.75 -0.30
C MET A 225 -18.21 3.49 0.68
N PRO A 226 -18.79 4.52 1.33
CA PRO A 226 -19.82 4.36 2.37
C PRO A 226 -21.01 3.48 1.97
N ASP A 227 -21.49 3.59 0.73
CA ASP A 227 -22.70 2.93 0.22
C ASP A 227 -22.48 1.49 -0.30
N LYS A 228 -21.37 0.85 0.13
CA LYS A 228 -20.87 -0.44 -0.39
C LYS A 228 -20.50 -0.41 -1.87
N THR A 229 -20.24 0.76 -2.45
CA THR A 229 -19.55 0.84 -3.74
C THR A 229 -18.07 0.56 -3.54
N ILE A 230 -17.53 -0.36 -4.33
CA ILE A 230 -16.09 -0.54 -4.50
C ILE A 230 -15.70 0.27 -5.73
N LEU A 231 -14.92 1.32 -5.50
CA LEU A 231 -14.32 2.11 -6.56
C LEU A 231 -13.02 1.44 -7.00
N PHE A 232 -13.00 0.98 -8.25
CA PHE A 232 -11.81 0.47 -8.92
C PHE A 232 -11.18 1.59 -9.73
N ASN A 233 -9.95 1.93 -9.41
CA ASN A 233 -9.21 2.97 -10.11
C ASN A 233 -8.16 2.37 -11.02
N TYR A 234 -8.13 2.82 -12.27
CA TYR A 234 -7.16 2.35 -13.24
C TYR A 234 -6.38 3.51 -13.84
N GLY A 235 -5.05 3.41 -13.75
CA GLY A 235 -4.16 4.32 -14.44
C GLY A 235 -4.15 4.02 -15.94
N ALA A 236 -4.26 5.06 -16.76
CA ALA A 236 -3.96 4.98 -18.19
C ALA A 236 -3.15 6.20 -18.62
N PRO A 237 -2.23 6.08 -19.60
CA PRO A 237 -1.46 7.22 -20.07
C PRO A 237 -2.23 8.11 -21.06
N SER A 238 -3.39 7.66 -21.56
CA SER A 238 -4.25 8.38 -22.51
C SER A 238 -5.61 7.68 -22.66
N GLU A 239 -6.61 8.38 -23.21
CA GLU A 239 -7.91 7.79 -23.61
C GLU A 239 -7.78 6.62 -24.59
N ALA A 240 -6.82 6.68 -25.52
CA ALA A 240 -6.57 5.59 -26.46
C ALA A 240 -6.13 4.31 -25.75
N ALA A 241 -5.31 4.45 -24.69
CA ALA A 241 -4.93 3.32 -23.86
C ALA A 241 -6.12 2.76 -23.07
N ILE A 242 -7.04 3.61 -22.58
CA ILE A 242 -8.29 3.16 -21.95
C ILE A 242 -9.11 2.30 -22.91
N ALA A 243 -9.28 2.74 -24.15
CA ALA A 243 -10.02 1.98 -25.16
C ALA A 243 -9.37 0.61 -25.41
N GLN A 244 -8.04 0.55 -25.50
CA GLN A 244 -7.30 -0.71 -25.66
C GLN A 244 -7.46 -1.64 -24.46
N VAL A 245 -7.32 -1.12 -23.24
CA VAL A 245 -7.45 -1.90 -22.00
C VAL A 245 -8.89 -2.39 -21.85
N SER A 246 -9.89 -1.57 -22.19
CA SER A 246 -11.31 -1.94 -22.14
C SER A 246 -11.65 -3.05 -23.14
N GLN A 247 -11.05 -3.05 -24.33
CA GLN A 247 -11.25 -4.11 -25.34
C GLN A 247 -10.62 -5.44 -24.92
N ASN A 248 -9.42 -5.41 -24.35
CA ASN A 248 -8.67 -6.63 -24.01
C ASN A 248 -8.97 -7.14 -22.58
N GLY A 249 -9.47 -6.25 -21.71
CA GLY A 249 -9.65 -6.47 -20.28
C GLY A 249 -8.34 -6.53 -19.48
N GLN A 250 -7.21 -6.09 -20.05
CA GLN A 250 -5.86 -6.23 -19.50
C GLN A 250 -4.99 -5.01 -19.84
N GLY A 251 -3.94 -4.79 -19.05
CA GLY A 251 -2.88 -3.82 -19.38
C GLY A 251 -2.94 -2.49 -18.63
N ALA A 252 -3.80 -2.35 -17.62
CA ALA A 252 -3.66 -1.25 -16.65
C ALA A 252 -2.49 -1.58 -15.68
N PRO A 253 -1.73 -0.57 -15.21
CA PRO A 253 -0.48 -0.77 -14.47
C PRO A 253 -0.62 -1.60 -13.19
N ALA A 254 -1.70 -1.42 -12.43
CA ALA A 254 -1.88 -2.04 -11.10
C ALA A 254 -3.18 -2.86 -10.95
N GLY A 255 -3.80 -3.24 -12.07
CA GLY A 255 -4.91 -4.19 -12.01
C GLY A 255 -5.60 -4.34 -13.35
N TRP A 256 -6.26 -5.48 -13.56
CA TRP A 256 -6.94 -5.75 -14.81
C TRP A 256 -8.45 -5.59 -14.64
N PRO A 257 -9.15 -4.86 -15.54
CA PRO A 257 -10.62 -4.83 -15.54
C PRO A 257 -11.24 -6.23 -15.58
N ARG A 258 -10.60 -7.19 -16.27
CA ARG A 258 -11.01 -8.60 -16.22
C ARG A 258 -10.95 -9.19 -14.81
N GLY A 259 -9.89 -8.88 -14.06
CA GLY A 259 -9.75 -9.31 -12.67
C GLY A 259 -10.90 -8.77 -11.81
N ARG A 260 -11.19 -7.47 -11.95
CA ARG A 260 -12.33 -6.80 -11.28
C ARG A 260 -13.62 -7.50 -11.61
N ASP A 261 -13.91 -7.73 -12.90
CA ASP A 261 -15.17 -8.34 -13.33
C ASP A 261 -15.34 -9.75 -12.76
N LEU A 262 -14.25 -10.52 -12.64
CA LEU A 262 -14.27 -11.82 -12.00
C LEU A 262 -14.49 -11.72 -10.49
N TYR A 263 -13.78 -10.81 -9.82
CA TYR A 263 -13.88 -10.67 -8.38
C TYR A 263 -15.26 -10.12 -7.95
N MET A 264 -15.79 -9.17 -8.73
CA MET A 264 -17.10 -8.59 -8.52
C MET A 264 -18.24 -9.61 -8.63
N ARG A 265 -18.04 -10.78 -9.26
CA ARG A 265 -19.04 -11.87 -9.18
C ARG A 265 -19.23 -12.35 -7.75
N LEU A 266 -18.14 -12.48 -6.98
CA LEU A 266 -18.22 -12.82 -5.55
C LEU A 266 -18.72 -11.62 -4.73
N LEU A 267 -18.15 -10.43 -4.97
CA LEU A 267 -18.46 -9.25 -4.16
C LEU A 267 -19.91 -8.78 -4.35
N SER A 268 -20.51 -8.98 -5.53
CA SER A 268 -21.92 -8.65 -5.77
C SER A 268 -22.87 -9.54 -4.97
N GLU A 269 -22.56 -10.83 -4.77
CA GLU A 269 -23.33 -11.73 -3.90
C GLU A 269 -23.27 -11.29 -2.43
N LEU A 270 -22.21 -10.56 -2.05
CA LEU A 270 -22.03 -9.95 -0.74
C LEU A 270 -22.67 -8.54 -0.64
N GLY A 271 -23.33 -8.10 -1.71
CA GLY A 271 -24.05 -6.83 -1.79
C GLY A 271 -23.18 -5.61 -2.11
N TYR A 272 -21.96 -5.81 -2.61
CA TYR A 272 -21.14 -4.71 -3.10
C TYR A 272 -21.52 -4.30 -4.52
N LYS A 273 -21.38 -3.01 -4.80
CA LYS A 273 -21.45 -2.45 -6.16
C LYS A 273 -20.04 -2.14 -6.64
N CYS A 274 -19.90 -1.95 -7.94
CA CYS A 274 -18.63 -1.56 -8.55
C CYS A 274 -18.82 -0.28 -9.33
N GLU A 275 -17.88 0.65 -9.16
CA GLU A 275 -17.67 1.78 -10.05
C GLU A 275 -16.23 1.77 -10.55
N THR A 276 -15.98 2.42 -11.68
CA THR A 276 -14.63 2.49 -12.24
C THR A 276 -14.27 3.90 -12.64
N MET A 277 -13.10 4.33 -12.21
CA MET A 277 -12.54 5.63 -12.54
C MET A 277 -11.18 5.43 -13.22
N TRP A 278 -10.93 6.19 -14.27
CA TRP A 278 -9.68 6.18 -15.02
C TRP A 278 -8.89 7.43 -14.71
N PHE A 279 -7.73 7.26 -14.09
CA PHE A 279 -6.82 8.36 -13.77
C PHE A 279 -5.65 8.44 -14.75
N ASP A 280 -5.06 9.61 -14.82
CA ASP A 280 -3.86 9.86 -15.60
C ASP A 280 -2.67 9.17 -14.96
N SER A 281 -2.26 8.02 -15.52
CA SER A 281 -1.09 7.29 -15.02
C SER A 281 0.21 8.05 -15.25
N ASN A 282 0.15 9.19 -15.96
CA ASN A 282 1.25 10.12 -16.04
C ASN A 282 1.38 10.99 -14.79
N LEU A 283 0.50 10.85 -13.80
CA LEU A 283 0.62 11.52 -12.50
C LEU A 283 1.04 10.57 -11.40
N THR A 284 0.76 9.27 -11.54
CA THR A 284 1.00 8.25 -10.51
C THR A 284 0.78 6.82 -11.02
N TYR A 285 1.25 5.83 -10.27
CA TYR A 285 1.08 4.40 -10.56
C TYR A 285 -0.17 3.79 -9.92
N HIS A 286 -0.44 4.10 -8.65
CA HIS A 286 -1.59 3.58 -7.89
C HIS A 286 -2.57 4.68 -7.54
N GLN A 287 -3.84 4.31 -7.36
CA GLN A 287 -4.85 5.26 -6.92
C GLN A 287 -4.53 5.84 -5.53
N ASP A 288 -3.86 5.10 -4.66
CA ASP A 288 -3.58 5.52 -3.29
C ASP A 288 -2.47 6.59 -3.24
N CYS A 289 -1.89 6.89 -4.40
CA CYS A 289 -1.02 8.02 -4.66
C CYS A 289 -1.71 9.06 -5.59
N PHE A 290 -2.97 8.83 -5.96
CA PHE A 290 -3.80 9.71 -6.79
C PHE A 290 -4.87 10.43 -5.95
N MET A 291 -5.67 9.67 -5.20
CA MET A 291 -6.83 10.12 -4.46
C MET A 291 -6.57 10.02 -2.96
N MET A 292 -6.51 11.18 -2.31
CA MET A 292 -6.38 11.27 -0.86
C MET A 292 -7.74 11.08 -0.21
N ASN A 293 -7.91 10.04 0.60
CA ASN A 293 -9.09 9.93 1.47
C ASN A 293 -8.88 10.84 2.69
N ILE A 294 -9.84 11.72 2.99
CA ILE A 294 -9.69 12.69 4.08
C ILE A 294 -10.70 12.37 5.17
N GLU A 295 -11.99 12.52 4.88
CA GLU A 295 -13.10 12.12 5.72
C GLU A 295 -14.32 11.81 4.85
N GLU A 296 -15.41 11.31 5.45
CA GLU A 296 -16.62 11.00 4.68
C GLU A 296 -17.14 12.24 3.94
N GLY A 297 -17.28 12.12 2.61
CA GLY A 297 -17.71 13.23 1.76
C GLY A 297 -16.60 14.22 1.37
N VAL A 298 -15.34 14.01 1.76
CA VAL A 298 -14.21 14.88 1.39
C VAL A 298 -13.03 14.06 0.88
N ILE A 299 -12.58 14.37 -0.34
CA ILE A 299 -11.42 13.74 -0.97
C ILE A 299 -10.46 14.78 -1.52
N GLY A 300 -9.18 14.42 -1.64
CA GLY A 300 -8.20 15.20 -2.37
C GLY A 300 -7.94 14.60 -3.76
N LEU A 301 -7.93 15.44 -4.80
CA LEU A 301 -7.61 15.04 -6.17
C LEU A 301 -6.59 16.00 -6.82
N PRO A 302 -5.80 15.56 -7.83
CA PRO A 302 -4.79 16.39 -8.47
C PRO A 302 -5.33 17.69 -9.09
N ASP A 303 -4.66 18.81 -8.81
CA ASP A 303 -5.02 20.14 -9.32
C ASP A 303 -4.40 20.41 -10.70
N ASP A 304 -4.83 19.65 -11.72
CA ASP A 304 -4.40 19.79 -13.12
C ASP A 304 -5.51 20.35 -14.05
N GLY A 305 -6.61 20.83 -13.46
CA GLY A 305 -7.79 21.31 -14.19
C GLY A 305 -8.75 20.21 -14.66
N LYS A 306 -8.42 18.92 -14.48
CA LYS A 306 -9.28 17.76 -14.77
C LYS A 306 -9.34 16.76 -13.61
N ASN A 307 -8.91 17.16 -12.41
CA ASN A 307 -8.80 16.31 -11.23
C ASN A 307 -7.93 15.07 -11.47
N GLY A 308 -6.98 15.13 -12.40
CA GLY A 308 -6.11 14.04 -12.82
C GLY A 308 -6.83 12.84 -13.46
N MET A 309 -8.05 13.02 -13.98
CA MET A 309 -8.83 11.96 -14.61
C MET A 309 -8.84 12.04 -16.15
N TRP A 310 -9.22 10.95 -16.81
CA TRP A 310 -9.53 10.93 -18.25
C TRP A 310 -11.03 10.97 -18.56
N GLY A 311 -11.88 11.17 -17.55
CA GLY A 311 -13.34 11.17 -17.69
C GLY A 311 -14.01 12.03 -16.63
N GLU A 312 -15.34 11.89 -16.54
CA GLU A 312 -16.12 12.56 -15.50
C GLU A 312 -15.97 11.86 -14.15
N LEU A 313 -16.18 12.62 -13.07
CA LEU A 313 -16.33 12.06 -11.73
C LEU A 313 -17.50 11.06 -11.71
N PRO A 314 -17.32 9.87 -11.12
CA PRO A 314 -18.43 8.97 -10.82
C PRO A 314 -19.56 9.68 -10.08
N ASP A 315 -20.82 9.34 -10.38
CA ASP A 315 -21.98 10.05 -9.85
C ASP A 315 -22.00 10.15 -8.33
N PHE A 316 -21.58 9.10 -7.62
CA PHE A 316 -21.54 9.08 -6.16
C PHE A 316 -20.47 10.01 -5.55
N LEU A 317 -19.46 10.42 -6.33
CA LEU A 317 -18.44 11.39 -5.90
C LEU A 317 -18.81 12.84 -6.25
N LYS A 318 -19.87 13.09 -7.03
CA LYS A 318 -20.26 14.45 -7.43
C LYS A 318 -20.69 15.32 -6.24
N ASP A 319 -21.17 14.69 -5.18
CA ASP A 319 -21.58 15.38 -3.95
C ASP A 319 -20.44 15.56 -2.94
N TYR A 320 -19.24 15.04 -3.24
CA TYR A 320 -18.09 15.15 -2.35
C TYR A 320 -17.42 16.53 -2.51
N GLU A 321 -16.90 17.07 -1.42
CA GLU A 321 -15.94 18.17 -1.49
C GLU A 321 -14.61 17.64 -2.05
N ILE A 322 -14.10 18.31 -3.08
CA ILE A 322 -12.79 18.03 -3.67
C ILE A 322 -11.80 19.08 -3.19
N ILE A 323 -10.81 18.65 -2.42
CA ILE A 323 -9.66 19.46 -2.05
C ILE A 323 -8.63 19.37 -3.19
N PRO A 324 -8.25 20.49 -3.81
CA PRO A 324 -7.25 20.47 -4.87
C PRO A 324 -5.87 20.14 -4.27
N LEU A 325 -5.23 19.11 -4.81
CA LEU A 325 -3.90 18.67 -4.42
C LEU A 325 -2.88 19.17 -5.46
N PRO A 326 -1.94 20.06 -5.10
CA PRO A 326 -0.90 20.52 -6.01
C PRO A 326 -0.14 19.35 -6.66
N ILE A 327 0.11 19.43 -7.97
CA ILE A 327 0.73 18.34 -8.75
C ILE A 327 2.13 18.00 -8.23
N GLU A 328 2.87 18.99 -7.72
CA GLU A 328 4.17 18.78 -7.08
C GLU A 328 4.09 18.00 -5.77
N ASP A 329 2.98 18.11 -5.03
CA ASP A 329 2.75 17.35 -3.80
C ASP A 329 2.22 15.95 -4.14
N ILE A 330 1.40 15.82 -5.19
CA ILE A 330 1.07 14.52 -5.79
C ILE A 330 2.36 13.79 -6.14
N ALA A 331 3.30 14.41 -6.86
CA ALA A 331 4.58 13.79 -7.20
C ALA A 331 5.44 13.39 -5.97
N ARG A 332 5.17 13.98 -4.80
CA ARG A 332 5.75 13.63 -3.49
C ARG A 332 4.87 12.68 -2.69
N GLY A 333 3.92 12.00 -3.32
CA GLY A 333 3.07 10.99 -2.70
C GLY A 333 2.09 11.54 -1.67
N VAL A 334 1.68 12.81 -1.74
CA VAL A 334 0.77 13.39 -0.74
C VAL A 334 -0.53 12.63 -0.58
N ALA A 335 -1.07 12.06 -1.66
CA ALA A 335 -2.30 11.28 -1.61
C ALA A 335 -2.15 9.94 -0.87
N ASN A 336 -0.92 9.47 -0.66
CA ASN A 336 -0.59 8.30 0.17
C ASN A 336 -0.57 8.60 1.67
N SER A 337 -0.94 9.83 2.05
CA SER A 337 -1.17 10.22 3.44
C SER A 337 -2.21 9.32 4.10
N SER A 338 -1.97 8.97 5.37
CA SER A 338 -2.92 8.16 6.14
C SER A 338 -3.85 9.05 6.95
N THR A 339 -5.15 8.98 6.68
CA THR A 339 -6.19 9.60 7.51
C THR A 339 -6.59 8.69 8.66
N LEU A 340 -6.89 9.27 9.82
CA LEU A 340 -7.48 8.55 10.95
C LEU A 340 -9.00 8.57 10.95
N GLY A 341 -9.64 9.23 9.98
CA GLY A 341 -11.11 9.36 9.90
C GLY A 341 -11.73 10.19 11.02
N ASP A 342 -10.94 11.03 11.69
CA ASP A 342 -11.39 11.98 12.72
C ASP A 342 -10.69 13.34 12.62
N GLY A 343 -10.38 13.75 11.38
CA GLY A 343 -9.75 15.03 11.07
C GLY A 343 -8.23 15.07 11.25
N ARG A 344 -7.63 13.98 11.77
CA ARG A 344 -6.18 13.82 11.89
C ARG A 344 -5.59 13.11 10.69
N ILE A 345 -4.50 13.67 10.15
CA ILE A 345 -3.87 13.20 8.92
C ILE A 345 -2.35 13.09 9.12
N PHE A 346 -1.80 11.94 8.77
CA PHE A 346 -0.36 11.73 8.66
C PHE A 346 0.10 12.06 7.26
N ILE A 347 0.93 13.07 7.14
CA ILE A 347 1.34 13.65 5.86
C ILE A 347 2.86 13.87 5.83
N ASP A 348 3.45 13.64 4.66
CA ASP A 348 4.87 13.90 4.42
C ASP A 348 5.17 15.40 4.60
N SER A 349 6.16 15.70 5.44
CA SER A 349 6.53 17.09 5.78
C SER A 349 6.98 17.95 4.61
N SER A 350 7.31 17.36 3.45
CA SER A 350 7.67 18.08 2.22
C SER A 350 6.45 18.54 1.41
N CYS A 351 5.25 18.02 1.69
CA CYS A 351 3.99 18.37 1.02
C CYS A 351 3.36 19.66 1.57
N THR A 352 4.20 20.69 1.73
CA THR A 352 3.89 21.94 2.44
C THR A 352 2.67 22.69 1.92
N LYS A 353 2.40 22.65 0.61
CA LYS A 353 1.25 23.37 0.03
C LYS A 353 -0.06 22.70 0.39
N THR A 354 -0.10 21.37 0.31
CA THR A 354 -1.26 20.58 0.74
C THR A 354 -1.50 20.74 2.24
N MET A 355 -0.42 20.72 3.03
CA MET A 355 -0.52 20.97 4.47
C MET A 355 -1.18 22.32 4.77
N ASP A 356 -0.74 23.41 4.13
CA ASP A 356 -1.35 24.73 4.29
C ASP A 356 -2.85 24.75 3.91
N ILE A 357 -3.24 24.00 2.88
CA ILE A 357 -4.62 23.88 2.40
C ILE A 357 -5.51 23.17 3.44
N LEU A 358 -4.98 22.09 4.04
CA LEU A 358 -5.68 21.27 5.03
C LEU A 358 -5.78 21.97 6.39
N GLU A 359 -4.70 22.61 6.87
CA GLU A 359 -4.70 23.34 8.14
C GLU A 359 -5.69 24.51 8.12
N LYS A 360 -5.78 25.25 7.01
CA LYS A 360 -6.77 26.32 6.83
C LYS A 360 -8.23 25.84 6.87
N ARG A 361 -8.45 24.54 6.62
CA ARG A 361 -9.75 23.87 6.73
C ARG A 361 -10.00 23.24 8.09
N GLY A 362 -9.03 23.30 9.00
CA GLY A 362 -9.16 22.83 10.38
C GLY A 362 -8.71 21.37 10.61
N TYR A 363 -8.05 20.74 9.64
CA TYR A 363 -7.47 19.42 9.85
C TYR A 363 -6.21 19.48 10.73
N GLU A 364 -6.02 18.46 11.56
CA GLU A 364 -4.85 18.30 12.42
C GLU A 364 -3.80 17.45 11.71
N LEU A 365 -2.64 18.03 11.42
CA LEU A 365 -1.59 17.37 10.66
C LEU A 365 -0.49 16.83 11.57
N SER A 366 -0.24 15.52 11.48
CA SER A 366 0.91 14.86 12.09
C SER A 366 1.98 14.64 11.04
N GLN A 367 2.92 15.58 10.96
CA GLN A 367 4.00 15.58 9.97
C GLN A 367 4.92 14.37 10.16
N SER A 368 5.02 13.46 9.21
CA SER A 368 6.12 12.48 9.18
C SER A 368 7.36 13.13 8.57
N THR A 369 8.42 13.22 9.37
CA THR A 369 9.74 13.61 8.85
C THR A 369 10.34 12.40 8.15
N THR A 370 10.15 12.31 6.84
CA THR A 370 10.99 11.54 5.93
C THR A 370 12.37 12.21 5.87
N ARG A 371 13.15 12.08 6.95
CA ARG A 371 14.53 12.57 7.00
C ARG A 371 15.45 11.51 6.41
N THR A 372 16.34 11.98 5.53
CA THR A 372 17.47 11.30 4.87
C THR A 372 17.11 10.31 3.76
N ALA A 373 17.63 10.43 2.53
CA ALA A 373 18.85 11.10 2.08
C ALA A 373 18.64 11.89 0.78
N GLY A 374 19.52 12.85 0.51
CA GLY A 374 19.49 13.69 -0.70
C GLY A 374 19.16 12.88 -1.95
N LYS A 375 18.17 13.37 -2.70
CA LYS A 375 17.57 12.81 -3.93
C LYS A 375 16.57 11.67 -3.79
N HIS A 376 16.49 10.96 -2.66
CA HIS A 376 15.61 9.80 -2.53
C HIS A 376 14.97 9.68 -1.13
N SER A 377 13.78 10.25 -0.93
CA SER A 377 12.92 9.95 0.23
C SER A 377 12.37 8.51 0.15
N THR A 378 11.84 7.99 1.25
CA THR A 378 10.93 6.83 1.28
C THR A 378 9.75 7.01 0.33
N VAL A 379 9.41 8.26 -0.02
CA VAL A 379 8.47 8.61 -1.09
C VAL A 379 9.10 8.64 -2.50
N ASP A 380 10.40 8.83 -2.65
CA ASP A 380 11.09 8.54 -3.93
C ASP A 380 11.17 7.02 -4.20
N TRP A 381 11.06 6.16 -3.17
CA TRP A 381 10.77 4.72 -3.35
C TRP A 381 9.32 4.46 -3.79
N ILE A 382 8.40 5.40 -3.57
CA ILE A 382 6.99 5.39 -4.01
C ILE A 382 6.87 5.78 -5.50
N VAL A 383 7.99 5.80 -6.25
CA VAL A 383 8.09 6.26 -7.65
C VAL A 383 8.08 7.77 -7.70
N ARG A 384 9.14 8.37 -8.26
CA ARG A 384 9.04 9.74 -8.76
C ARG A 384 7.97 9.78 -9.82
N MET A 385 6.83 10.34 -9.45
CA MET A 385 5.71 10.42 -10.36
C MET A 385 5.96 11.58 -11.33
N ARG A 386 5.65 11.35 -12.59
CA ARG A 386 5.93 12.24 -13.72
C ARG A 386 5.58 13.70 -13.38
N THR A 387 6.60 14.53 -13.27
CA THR A 387 6.51 15.90 -13.79
C THR A 387 7.22 15.86 -15.13
N SER A 388 6.47 15.66 -16.22
CA SER A 388 7.04 15.91 -17.53
C SER A 388 7.51 17.37 -17.55
N GLY A 389 8.81 17.53 -17.72
CA GLY A 389 9.37 18.82 -18.06
C GLY A 389 8.61 19.37 -19.25
N VAL A 390 8.04 20.56 -19.08
CA VAL A 390 7.62 21.41 -20.17
C VAL A 390 8.86 21.62 -21.05
N LYS A 391 9.01 20.78 -22.09
CA LYS A 391 9.81 21.16 -23.25
C LYS A 391 8.94 22.13 -24.04
N THR A 392 9.07 23.41 -23.75
CA THR A 392 8.77 24.45 -24.74
C THR A 392 9.76 24.24 -25.89
N THR A 393 9.31 23.62 -26.98
CA THR A 393 9.93 23.80 -28.28
C THR A 393 9.07 24.79 -29.06
N ASN A 394 9.64 25.97 -29.33
CA ASN A 394 9.26 26.78 -30.47
C ASN A 394 9.47 25.99 -31.77
#